data_AF-A0A960UU37-F1
#
_entry.id   AF-A0A960UU37-F1
#
_cell.length_a   1.000
_cell.length_b   1.000
_cell.length_c   1.000
_cell.angle_alpha   90.00
_cell.angle_beta   90.00
_cell.angle_gamma   90.00
#
_symmetry.space_group_name_H-M   'P 1'
#
loop_
_entity.id
_entity.type
_entity.pdbx_description
1 polymer ?
#
loop_
_entity_poly.entity_id
_entity_poly.type
_entity_poly.pdbx_seq_one_letter_code
_entity_poly.pdbx_strand_id
1 'polypeptide(L)'
;CPHGSIFNIPDLYGPVLDPNHVACHLCADFPCIEACPEGALLPLEEDELPGFGKAEITLEACLNYDRPKGARKCKACQEECPVDQVLSYDRKGMPSVEDHCTGCGICVEQCPSGAIRVVW
;
A
#
# COMPACT_ATOMS: atom_id res chain seq x y z
N CYS A 1 15.25 1.92 5.76
CA CYS A 1 14.04 2.76 5.63
C CYS A 1 13.69 3.33 7.00
N PRO A 2 13.40 4.64 7.15
CA PRO A 2 13.01 5.22 8.45
C PRO A 2 11.75 4.59 9.05
N HIS A 3 10.91 3.96 8.21
CA HIS A 3 9.69 3.25 8.62
C HIS A 3 9.86 1.73 8.72
N GLY A 4 11.06 1.20 8.48
CA GLY A 4 11.29 -0.25 8.52
C GLY A 4 10.76 -1.03 7.31
N SER A 5 10.16 -0.37 6.30
CA SER A 5 9.66 -1.02 5.07
C SER A 5 10.71 -1.73 4.22
N ILE A 6 11.99 -1.41 4.48
CA ILE A 6 13.14 -2.07 3.88
C ILE A 6 13.96 -2.64 5.02
N PHE A 7 14.09 -3.96 5.06
CA PHE A 7 14.68 -4.72 6.16
C PHE A 7 15.54 -5.88 5.66
N ASN A 8 16.43 -6.40 6.51
CA ASN A 8 17.28 -7.55 6.17
C ASN A 8 16.67 -8.84 6.74
N ILE A 9 16.68 -9.89 5.94
CA ILE A 9 16.31 -11.24 6.39
C ILE A 9 17.60 -12.04 6.58
N PRO A 10 17.77 -12.78 7.69
CA PRO A 10 18.90 -13.68 7.86
C PRO A 10 19.05 -14.63 6.68
N ASP A 11 20.28 -14.87 6.25
CA ASP A 11 20.63 -15.80 5.17
C ASP A 11 20.13 -15.42 3.77
N LEU A 12 19.54 -14.24 3.60
CA LEU A 12 19.19 -13.68 2.30
C LEU A 12 20.19 -12.59 1.89
N TYR A 13 20.60 -12.59 0.62
CA TYR A 13 21.45 -11.53 0.09
C TYR A 13 20.62 -10.26 -0.17
N GLY A 14 21.02 -9.16 0.47
CA GLY A 14 20.45 -7.84 0.25
C GLY A 14 19.17 -7.55 1.07
N PRO A 15 18.73 -6.29 1.06
CA PRO A 15 17.52 -5.88 1.76
C PRO A 15 16.26 -6.30 1.00
N VAL A 16 15.18 -6.51 1.74
CA VAL A 16 13.85 -6.86 1.24
C VAL A 16 12.88 -5.72 1.48
N LEU A 17 11.98 -5.51 0.53
CA LEU A 17 10.80 -4.66 0.65
C LEU A 17 9.57 -5.53 0.42
N ASP A 18 8.70 -5.64 1.42
CA ASP A 18 7.41 -6.33 1.32
C ASP A 18 6.30 -5.43 1.89
N PRO A 19 5.47 -4.79 1.02
CA PRO A 19 4.37 -3.94 1.44
C PRO A 19 3.26 -4.68 2.22
N ASN A 20 3.24 -6.02 2.19
CA ASN A 20 2.33 -6.81 3.02
C ASN A 20 2.85 -7.00 4.45
N HIS A 21 4.15 -6.78 4.68
CA HIS A 21 4.76 -6.88 6.01
C HIS A 21 4.86 -5.51 6.70
N VAL A 22 5.46 -4.54 6.02
CA VAL A 22 5.57 -3.15 6.50
C VAL A 22 5.40 -2.23 5.29
N ALA A 23 4.40 -1.35 5.34
CA ALA A 23 4.07 -0.49 4.21
C ALA A 23 5.23 0.44 3.84
N CYS A 24 5.39 0.73 2.55
CA CYS A 24 6.18 1.86 2.07
C CYS A 24 5.40 3.16 2.29
N HIS A 25 5.99 4.12 2.99
CA HIS A 25 5.33 5.39 3.34
C HIS A 25 5.45 6.48 2.26
N LEU A 26 5.97 6.16 1.08
CA LEU A 26 6.18 7.10 -0.03
C LEU A 26 6.83 8.42 0.45
N CYS A 27 7.97 8.30 1.12
CA CYS A 27 8.72 9.46 1.63
C CYS A 27 9.00 10.46 0.50
N ALA A 28 8.81 11.75 0.73
CA ALA A 28 8.95 12.79 -0.29
C ALA A 28 10.35 12.84 -0.93
N ASP A 29 11.39 12.47 -0.17
CA ASP A 29 12.80 12.49 -0.56
C ASP A 29 13.38 11.08 -0.82
N PHE A 30 12.57 10.02 -0.66
CA PHE A 30 12.98 8.62 -0.86
C PHE A 30 14.42 8.30 -0.39
N PRO A 31 14.75 8.47 0.90
CA PRO A 31 16.13 8.33 1.41
C PRO A 31 16.70 6.91 1.25
N CYS A 32 15.86 5.93 0.94
CA CYS A 32 16.29 4.60 0.55
C CYS A 32 17.12 4.59 -0.74
N ILE A 33 16.84 5.48 -1.69
CA ILE A 33 17.57 5.60 -2.95
C ILE A 33 19.01 6.04 -2.66
N GLU A 34 19.17 7.14 -1.91
CA GLU A 34 20.50 7.65 -1.53
C GLU A 34 21.28 6.66 -0.63
N ALA A 35 20.57 5.92 0.23
CA ALA A 35 21.18 4.94 1.09
C ALA A 35 21.64 3.65 0.37
N CYS A 36 21.27 3.44 -0.90
CA CYS A 36 21.59 2.23 -1.65
C CYS A 36 23.04 2.27 -2.18
N PRO A 37 23.99 1.49 -1.62
CA PRO A 37 25.40 1.57 -1.99
C PRO A 37 25.68 1.03 -3.39
N GLU A 38 24.87 0.08 -3.87
CA GLU A 38 25.02 -0.52 -5.20
C GLU A 38 24.37 0.32 -6.31
N GLY A 39 23.62 1.38 -5.96
CA GLY A 39 22.87 2.17 -6.93
C GLY A 39 21.75 1.38 -7.64
N ALA A 40 21.26 0.30 -7.02
CA ALA A 40 20.18 -0.52 -7.57
C ALA A 40 18.82 0.19 -7.55
N LEU A 41 18.63 1.11 -6.60
CA LEU A 41 17.49 2.01 -6.56
C LEU A 41 17.85 3.28 -7.33
N LEU A 42 17.09 3.56 -8.39
CA LEU A 42 17.31 4.72 -9.24
C LEU A 42 16.46 5.90 -8.77
N PRO A 43 16.92 7.15 -8.97
CA PRO A 43 16.09 8.33 -8.77
C PRO A 43 14.80 8.27 -9.60
N LEU A 44 13.73 8.84 -9.05
CA LEU A 44 12.45 9.00 -9.75
C LEU A 44 12.45 10.32 -10.52
N GLU A 45 11.73 10.36 -11.64
CA GLU A 45 11.43 11.59 -12.34
C GLU A 45 10.43 12.45 -11.54
N GLU A 46 10.34 13.74 -11.88
CA GLU A 46 9.37 14.64 -11.25
C GLU A 46 7.93 14.13 -11.44
N ASP A 47 7.15 14.13 -10.36
CA ASP A 47 5.77 13.61 -10.28
C ASP A 47 5.58 12.10 -10.52
N GLU A 48 6.65 11.32 -10.64
CA GLU A 48 6.56 9.85 -10.74
C GLU A 48 6.58 9.18 -9.36
N LEU A 49 5.71 8.19 -9.16
CA LEU A 49 5.69 7.36 -7.97
C LEU A 49 6.24 5.95 -8.28
N PRO A 50 6.94 5.31 -7.33
CA PRO A 50 7.47 3.97 -7.54
C PRO A 50 6.32 2.94 -7.56
N GLY A 51 6.49 1.90 -8.37
CA GLY A 51 5.58 0.75 -8.44
C GLY A 51 6.11 -0.47 -7.68
N PHE A 52 5.31 -1.00 -6.77
CA PHE A 52 5.56 -2.20 -5.97
C PHE A 52 4.48 -3.27 -6.15
N GLY A 53 3.56 -3.09 -7.11
CA GLY A 53 2.42 -3.99 -7.32
C GLY A 53 1.08 -3.25 -7.24
N LYS A 54 -0.01 -3.98 -7.03
CA LYS A 54 -1.37 -3.44 -6.92
C LYS A 54 -2.07 -4.00 -5.69
N ALA A 55 -2.84 -3.15 -4.99
CA ALA A 55 -3.69 -3.63 -3.91
C ALA A 55 -4.87 -4.46 -4.46
N GLU A 56 -5.13 -5.60 -3.84
CA GLU A 56 -6.26 -6.48 -4.10
C GLU A 56 -7.09 -6.62 -2.83
N ILE A 57 -8.42 -6.58 -2.98
CA ILE A 57 -9.36 -6.62 -1.87
C ILE A 57 -10.13 -7.94 -1.92
N THR A 58 -10.04 -8.73 -0.86
CA THR A 58 -10.94 -9.87 -0.64
C THR A 58 -12.29 -9.33 -0.18
N LEU A 59 -13.26 -9.29 -1.10
CA LEU A 59 -14.52 -8.58 -0.91
C LEU A 59 -15.29 -9.11 0.31
N GLU A 60 -15.30 -10.42 0.53
CA GLU A 60 -16.01 -11.09 1.63
C GLU A 60 -15.42 -10.75 3.01
N ALA A 61 -14.14 -10.39 3.07
CA ALA A 61 -13.46 -9.98 4.30
C ALA A 61 -13.59 -8.48 4.58
N CYS A 62 -14.12 -7.69 3.62
CA CYS A 62 -14.29 -6.26 3.79
C CYS A 62 -15.44 -5.96 4.76
N LEU A 63 -15.22 -5.03 5.71
CA LEU A 63 -16.27 -4.59 6.65
C LEU A 63 -17.51 -3.96 5.97
N ASN A 64 -17.41 -3.60 4.69
CA ASN A 64 -18.56 -3.10 3.92
C ASN A 64 -19.39 -4.20 3.23
N TYR A 65 -18.92 -5.45 3.19
CA TYR A 65 -19.56 -6.56 2.47
C TYR A 65 -20.97 -6.88 2.99
N ASP A 66 -21.06 -7.24 4.27
CA ASP A 66 -22.33 -7.51 4.96
C ASP A 66 -22.56 -6.50 6.09
N ARG A 67 -22.37 -5.21 5.76
CA ARG A 67 -22.51 -4.13 6.73
C ARG A 67 -23.97 -3.99 7.18
N PRO A 68 -24.25 -3.94 8.50
CA PRO A 68 -25.61 -3.70 9.02
C PRO A 68 -26.23 -2.42 8.48
N LYS A 69 -27.56 -2.44 8.28
CA LYS A 69 -28.30 -1.26 7.81
C LYS A 69 -28.19 -0.13 8.84
N GLY A 70 -27.77 1.05 8.39
CA GLY A 70 -27.56 2.23 9.25
C GLY A 70 -26.16 2.35 9.86
N ALA A 71 -25.31 1.32 9.76
CA ALA A 71 -23.92 1.44 10.19
C ALA A 71 -23.11 2.32 9.21
N ARG A 72 -22.10 3.03 9.75
CA ARG A 72 -21.17 3.88 8.98
C ARG A 72 -20.35 3.02 8.01
N LYS A 73 -20.14 3.53 6.78
CA LYS A 73 -19.25 2.90 5.80
C LYS A 73 -17.80 2.96 6.30
N CYS A 74 -17.08 1.83 6.26
CA CYS A 74 -15.64 1.84 6.46
C CYS A 74 -14.97 2.54 5.26
N LYS A 75 -14.02 3.42 5.53
CA LYS A 75 -13.22 4.13 4.51
C LYS A 75 -11.73 4.19 4.84
N ALA A 76 -11.26 3.41 5.83
CA ALA A 76 -9.90 3.50 6.36
C ALA A 76 -8.83 3.45 5.26
N CYS A 77 -8.94 2.52 4.30
CA CYS A 77 -7.97 2.43 3.21
C CYS A 77 -7.96 3.66 2.29
N GLN A 78 -9.10 4.34 2.11
CA GLN A 78 -9.18 5.57 1.30
C GLN A 78 -8.67 6.78 2.07
N GLU A 79 -9.02 6.88 3.35
CA GLU A 79 -8.66 8.01 4.22
C GLU A 79 -7.14 8.07 4.44
N GLU A 80 -6.45 6.93 4.43
CA GLU A 80 -5.00 6.83 4.64
C GLU A 80 -4.19 6.66 3.34
N CYS A 81 -4.83 6.53 2.17
CA CYS A 81 -4.09 6.34 0.93
C CYS A 81 -3.33 7.64 0.57
N PRO A 82 -1.99 7.60 0.44
CA PRO A 82 -1.21 8.78 0.09
C PRO A 82 -1.25 9.10 -1.42
N VAL A 83 -1.86 8.23 -2.22
CA VAL A 83 -1.94 8.39 -3.67
C VAL A 83 -3.37 8.79 -4.04
N ASP A 84 -3.48 9.92 -4.70
CA ASP A 84 -4.77 10.48 -5.07
C ASP A 84 -5.58 9.53 -5.97
N GLN A 85 -6.87 9.41 -5.66
CA GLN A 85 -7.87 8.76 -6.50
C GLN A 85 -7.60 7.26 -6.80
N VAL A 86 -6.81 6.55 -5.99
CA VAL A 86 -6.56 5.10 -6.18
C VAL A 86 -7.73 4.22 -5.69
N LEU A 87 -8.48 4.67 -4.67
CA LEU A 87 -9.58 3.91 -4.08
C LEU A 87 -10.93 4.58 -4.35
N SER A 88 -11.79 3.87 -5.09
CA SER A 88 -13.15 4.27 -5.42
C SER A 88 -14.16 3.40 -4.66
N TYR A 89 -15.38 3.90 -4.44
CA TYR A 89 -16.43 3.22 -3.66
C TYR A 89 -17.76 3.21 -4.40
N ASP A 90 -18.41 2.06 -4.44
CA ASP A 90 -19.74 1.93 -5.02
C ASP A 90 -20.85 2.47 -4.08
N ARG A 91 -22.11 2.36 -4.54
CA ARG A 91 -23.29 2.77 -3.76
C ARG A 91 -23.42 2.02 -2.43
N LYS A 92 -23.05 0.74 -2.38
CA LYS A 92 -23.05 -0.08 -1.17
C LYS A 92 -21.89 0.25 -0.23
N GLY A 93 -20.84 0.90 -0.75
CA GLY A 93 -19.61 1.20 -0.04
C GLY A 93 -18.53 0.13 -0.25
N MET A 94 -18.64 -0.71 -1.27
CA MET A 94 -17.57 -1.64 -1.62
C MET A 94 -16.45 -0.89 -2.31
N PRO A 95 -15.20 -1.06 -1.86
CA PRO A 95 -14.04 -0.43 -2.48
C PRO A 95 -13.58 -1.15 -3.77
N SER A 96 -13.00 -0.40 -4.68
CA SER A 96 -12.26 -0.87 -5.87
C SER A 96 -10.93 -0.11 -5.98
N VAL A 97 -9.93 -0.76 -6.59
CA VAL A 97 -8.56 -0.24 -6.72
C VAL A 97 -8.26 0.07 -8.18
N GLU A 98 -7.93 1.33 -8.46
CA GLU A 98 -7.55 1.82 -9.79
C GLU A 98 -6.16 1.33 -10.21
N ASP A 99 -5.86 1.41 -11.51
CA ASP A 99 -4.63 0.84 -12.09
C ASP A 99 -3.36 1.60 -11.74
N HIS A 100 -3.44 2.88 -11.38
CA HIS A 100 -2.30 3.68 -10.92
C HIS A 100 -1.94 3.47 -9.45
N CYS A 101 -2.44 2.39 -8.84
CA CYS A 101 -2.00 1.96 -7.52
C CYS A 101 -0.50 1.64 -7.54
N THR A 102 0.24 2.19 -6.59
CA THR A 102 1.68 1.93 -6.44
C THR A 102 1.98 0.62 -5.71
N GLY A 103 0.99 -0.01 -5.07
CA GLY A 103 1.24 -1.16 -4.21
C GLY A 103 2.03 -0.81 -2.94
N CYS A 104 2.00 0.45 -2.48
CA CYS A 104 2.77 0.89 -1.30
C CYS A 104 2.41 0.18 0.02
N GLY A 105 1.23 -0.45 0.11
CA GLY A 105 0.84 -1.24 1.28
C GLY A 105 0.22 -0.48 2.44
N ILE A 106 0.11 0.86 2.41
CA ILE A 106 -0.55 1.62 3.51
C ILE A 106 -1.99 1.14 3.73
N CYS A 107 -2.72 0.85 2.67
CA CYS A 107 -4.07 0.28 2.79
C CYS A 107 -4.09 -1.11 3.45
N VAL A 108 -3.02 -1.91 3.32
CA VAL A 108 -2.87 -3.20 4.00
C VAL A 108 -2.69 -2.97 5.50
N GLU A 109 -1.75 -2.11 5.86
CA GLU A 109 -1.42 -1.77 7.25
C GLU A 109 -2.63 -1.19 8.01
N GLN A 110 -3.42 -0.35 7.35
CA GLN A 110 -4.54 0.38 7.96
C GLN A 110 -5.87 -0.39 7.88
N CYS A 111 -5.94 -1.54 7.19
CA CYS A 111 -7.19 -2.28 7.06
C CYS A 111 -7.53 -3.04 8.36
N PRO A 112 -8.59 -2.65 9.10
CA PRO A 112 -8.90 -3.27 10.39
C PRO A 112 -9.37 -4.72 10.28
N SER A 113 -9.82 -5.17 9.09
CA SER A 113 -10.24 -6.55 8.86
C SER A 113 -9.19 -7.39 8.13
N GLY A 114 -8.04 -6.83 7.75
CA GLY A 114 -7.02 -7.54 6.98
C GLY A 114 -7.48 -8.00 5.59
N ALA A 115 -8.48 -7.33 5.00
CA ALA A 115 -9.09 -7.73 3.74
C ALA A 115 -8.27 -7.37 2.49
N ILE A 116 -7.14 -6.69 2.67
CA ILE A 116 -6.36 -6.10 1.58
C ILE A 116 -4.96 -6.71 1.61
N ARG A 117 -4.43 -7.01 0.43
CA ARG A 117 -3.04 -7.42 0.20
C ARG A 117 -2.50 -6.76 -1.06
N VAL A 118 -1.18 -6.63 -1.17
CA VAL A 118 -0.51 -6.24 -2.41
C VAL A 118 -0.17 -7.50 -3.21
N VAL A 119 -0.46 -7.46 -4.51
CA VAL A 119 -0.14 -8.50 -5.50
C VAL A 119 0.80 -7.92 -6.58
N TRP A 120 1.60 -8.81 -7.19
CA TRP A 120 2.70 -8.48 -8.10
C TRP A 120 2.43 -8.99 -9.51
#